data_AF-A0A941ZQ64-F1
#
_entry.id   AF-A0A941ZQ64-F1
#
_cell.length_a   1.000
_cell.length_b   1.000
_cell.length_c   1.000
_cell.angle_alpha   90.00
_cell.angle_beta   90.00
_cell.angle_gamma   90.00
#
_symmetry.space_group_name_H-M   'P 1'
#
loop_
_entity.id
_entity.type
_entity.pdbx_description
1 polymer ?
#
loop_
_entity_poly.entity_id
_entity_poly.type
_entity_poly.pdbx_seq_one_letter_code
_entity_poly.pdbx_strand_id
1 'polypeptide(L)'
;TVIAGARPDIAVLPRDPATKILRSRKIAGTLIPVLSTEITRSVRLLEPAPGVLIEVAIDRGVIRSGRRRDPVCELELELKQGPVTALFDLAQRLAAEMPVALEHRSKAARGYALFSAGVAAPVKAEPVFVTRDMDAGAAFRAIAAAALAQVHANEHGVISSADPEYLHQMRVGLRRLRSALGLFRNLLGDAVVPHAAVLRTIAVELGVARDWDVLVTETLPQMREAAPPAAGTAAFDAACAACRQAVRRKSKKTIKTIGYAKAMLALGCWLGSPETTASAPWREPASAYASRVLVARHARVLKRGRHLAQRSATDLHRLRIAVKKLRYAVEFFAGLFQVNDMAVQRARLARLQDILGRINDATVVEPLLDAAIAAGPGRAVAVAADHVLEWHRARAVAERGKLQLAWRHYRAARRPWRE
;
A
#
# COMPACT_ATOMS: atom_id res chain seq x y z
N THR A 1 17.35 22.84 30.27
CA THR A 1 18.10 24.03 29.80
C THR A 1 17.14 25.18 29.70
N VAL A 2 17.44 26.30 30.37
CA VAL A 2 16.59 27.50 30.27
C VAL A 2 16.83 28.13 28.90
N ILE A 3 15.77 28.32 28.12
CA ILE A 3 15.84 28.98 26.82
C ILE A 3 15.71 30.49 27.08
N ALA A 4 16.75 31.26 26.74
CA ALA A 4 16.86 32.69 27.09
C ALA A 4 15.92 33.60 26.28
N GLY A 5 15.26 33.11 25.22
CA GLY A 5 14.33 33.89 24.42
C GLY A 5 13.70 33.10 23.26
N ALA A 6 12.83 33.75 22.49
CA ALA A 6 12.05 33.12 21.43
C ALA A 6 12.81 32.84 20.11
N ARG A 7 14.14 33.07 20.07
CA ARG A 7 14.98 32.79 18.89
C ARG A 7 15.71 31.47 19.06
N PRO A 8 15.79 30.62 18.02
CA PRO A 8 16.57 29.39 18.08
C PRO A 8 18.05 29.69 18.36
N ASP A 9 18.61 29.08 19.40
CA ASP A 9 20.05 29.02 19.57
C ASP A 9 20.58 27.82 18.79
N ILE A 10 21.22 28.09 17.64
CA ILE A 10 21.75 27.05 16.77
C ILE A 10 23.09 26.49 17.31
N ALA A 11 23.76 27.21 18.21
CA ALA A 11 25.05 26.81 18.76
C ALA A 11 24.96 25.59 19.67
N VAL A 12 23.79 25.35 20.31
CA VAL A 12 23.56 24.19 21.18
C VAL A 12 23.29 22.87 20.43
N LEU A 13 23.15 22.91 19.10
CA LEU A 13 22.91 21.69 18.31
C LEU A 13 24.17 20.80 18.26
N PRO A 14 24.04 19.46 18.46
CA PRO A 14 25.16 18.52 18.52
C PRO A 14 25.96 18.49 17.23
N ARG A 15 27.30 18.39 17.26
CA ARG A 15 28.16 18.50 16.06
C ARG A 15 28.21 17.23 15.20
N ASP A 16 27.10 16.89 14.54
CA ASP A 16 26.98 15.72 13.65
C ASP A 16 26.57 16.10 12.21
N PRO A 17 26.58 15.14 11.26
CA PRO A 17 26.15 15.38 9.88
C PRO A 17 24.71 15.87 9.72
N ALA A 18 23.77 15.44 10.58
CA ALA A 18 22.34 15.77 10.46
C ALA A 18 22.06 17.26 10.75
N THR A 19 22.85 17.84 11.64
CA THR A 19 22.73 19.24 12.10
C THR A 19 23.69 20.20 11.40
N LYS A 20 24.64 19.69 10.60
CA LYS A 20 25.64 20.48 9.87
C LYS A 20 25.00 21.58 9.01
N ILE A 21 23.90 21.25 8.34
CA ILE A 21 23.17 22.18 7.47
C ILE A 21 22.55 23.32 8.27
N LEU A 22 21.98 23.04 9.45
CA LEU A 22 21.33 24.04 10.31
C LEU A 22 22.35 25.01 10.92
N ARG A 23 23.57 24.53 11.22
CA ARG A 23 24.68 25.36 11.73
C ARG A 23 25.29 26.30 10.70
N SER A 24 24.96 26.15 9.42
CA SER A 24 25.37 27.12 8.39
C SER A 24 24.75 28.48 8.69
N ARG A 25 25.56 29.54 8.84
CA ARG A 25 25.04 30.91 9.05
C ARG A 25 24.04 31.32 7.96
N LYS A 26 24.25 30.87 6.72
CA LYS A 26 23.35 31.12 5.58
C LYS A 26 21.95 30.57 5.82
N ILE A 27 21.83 29.40 6.47
CA ILE A 27 20.53 28.76 6.73
C ILE A 27 19.94 29.26 8.03
N ALA A 28 20.75 29.30 9.10
CA ALA A 28 20.32 29.80 10.41
C ALA A 28 19.71 31.21 10.33
N GLY A 29 20.31 32.11 9.55
CA GLY A 29 19.81 33.47 9.35
C GLY A 29 18.53 33.59 8.51
N THR A 30 18.08 32.50 7.89
CA THR A 30 16.87 32.45 7.04
C THR A 30 15.70 31.70 7.67
N LEU A 31 15.87 31.22 8.90
CA LEU A 31 14.80 30.51 9.61
C LEU A 31 13.66 31.46 9.94
N ILE A 32 12.45 31.06 9.56
CA ILE A 32 11.21 31.78 9.87
C ILE A 32 10.21 30.83 10.55
N PRO A 33 9.29 31.33 11.39
CA PRO A 33 8.19 30.53 11.91
C PRO A 33 7.28 30.07 10.77
N VAL A 34 7.16 28.76 10.58
CA VAL A 34 6.35 28.14 9.51
C VAL A 34 5.02 27.61 10.03
N LEU A 35 5.01 27.12 11.27
CA LEU A 35 3.85 26.53 11.95
C LEU A 35 3.97 26.71 13.46
N SER A 36 2.86 26.62 14.17
CA SER A 36 2.81 26.53 15.64
C SER A 36 1.88 25.38 16.06
N THR A 37 2.16 24.81 17.24
CA THR A 37 1.30 23.80 17.87
C THR A 37 0.89 24.31 19.25
N GLU A 38 -0.39 24.64 19.41
CA GLU A 38 -0.97 25.11 20.66
C GLU A 38 -1.72 23.93 21.30
N ILE A 39 -1.09 23.26 22.26
CA ILE A 39 -1.57 21.98 22.81
C ILE A 39 -1.65 22.05 24.33
N THR A 40 -2.79 21.66 24.88
CA THR A 40 -2.92 21.26 26.28
C THR A 40 -2.64 19.77 26.38
N ARG A 41 -1.56 19.43 27.09
CA ARG A 41 -1.10 18.05 27.28
C ARG A 41 -1.39 17.58 28.70
N SER A 42 -2.09 16.46 28.82
CA SER A 42 -2.34 15.76 30.08
C SER A 42 -1.52 14.47 30.11
N VAL A 43 -0.60 14.34 31.08
CA VAL A 43 0.34 13.21 31.17
C VAL A 43 0.01 12.30 32.35
N ARG A 44 0.13 10.98 32.13
CA ARG A 44 0.13 9.95 33.17
C ARG A 44 1.23 8.94 32.88
N LEU A 45 1.98 8.55 33.91
CA LEU A 45 2.88 7.40 33.84
C LEU A 45 2.11 6.16 34.27
N LEU A 46 2.16 5.12 33.44
CA LEU A 46 1.52 3.83 33.69
C LEU A 46 2.57 2.73 33.82
N GLU A 47 2.33 1.84 34.77
CA GLU A 47 3.13 0.63 35.00
C GLU A 47 2.24 -0.60 34.73
N PRO A 48 2.04 -0.98 33.45
CA PRO A 48 1.10 -2.05 33.10
C PRO A 48 1.60 -3.46 33.46
N ALA A 49 2.90 -3.60 33.74
CA ALA A 49 3.56 -4.84 34.14
C ALA A 49 4.89 -4.52 34.85
N PRO A 50 5.45 -5.45 35.63
CA PRO A 50 6.76 -5.27 36.26
C PRO A 50 7.84 -4.92 35.24
N GLY A 51 8.61 -3.86 35.52
CA GLY A 51 9.70 -3.40 34.64
C GLY A 51 9.26 -2.67 33.37
N VAL A 52 7.96 -2.34 33.25
CA VAL A 52 7.41 -1.56 32.14
C VAL A 52 6.92 -0.21 32.63
N LEU A 53 7.37 0.87 32.00
CA LEU A 53 6.93 2.23 32.25
C LEU A 53 6.55 2.90 30.94
N ILE A 54 5.29 3.31 30.81
CA ILE A 54 4.74 3.98 29.63
C ILE A 54 4.18 5.33 30.04
N GLU A 55 4.63 6.39 29.37
CA GLU A 55 4.01 7.70 29.45
C GLU A 55 2.82 7.76 28.49
N VAL A 56 1.65 8.05 29.03
CA VAL A 56 0.43 8.29 28.27
C VAL A 56 0.15 9.79 28.27
N ALA A 57 0.19 10.39 27.09
CA ALA A 57 -0.13 11.80 26.90
C ALA A 57 -1.42 11.95 26.10
N ILE A 58 -2.37 12.74 26.62
CA ILE A 58 -3.55 13.17 25.89
C ILE A 58 -3.35 14.62 25.48
N ASP A 59 -3.33 14.84 24.18
CA ASP A 59 -3.11 16.14 23.58
C ASP A 59 -4.42 16.67 22.98
N ARG A 60 -4.82 17.86 23.43
CA ARG A 60 -5.96 18.61 22.87
C ARG A 60 -5.51 20.00 22.47
N GLY A 61 -5.81 20.40 21.24
CA GLY A 61 -5.43 21.72 20.77
C GLY A 61 -5.48 21.87 19.26
N VAL A 62 -4.54 22.63 18.71
CA VAL A 62 -4.55 22.97 17.28
C VAL A 62 -3.14 23.15 16.73
N ILE A 63 -2.93 22.67 15.51
CA ILE A 63 -1.77 22.99 14.68
C ILE A 63 -2.15 24.15 13.78
N ARG A 64 -1.34 25.20 13.71
CA ARG A 64 -1.58 26.37 12.87
C ARG A 64 -0.45 26.57 11.88
N SER A 65 -0.79 27.01 10.67
CA SER A 65 0.17 27.56 9.72
C SER A 65 -0.49 28.68 8.90
N GLY A 66 -0.07 29.91 9.18
CA GLY A 66 -0.77 31.11 8.70
C GLY A 66 -2.23 31.11 9.14
N ARG A 67 -3.16 31.22 8.19
CA ARG A 67 -4.61 31.20 8.44
C ARG A 67 -5.22 29.79 8.54
N ARG A 68 -4.45 28.74 8.25
CA ARG A 68 -4.93 27.36 8.24
C ARG A 68 -4.73 26.71 9.60
N ARG A 69 -5.64 25.81 9.95
CA ARG A 69 -5.67 25.11 11.24
C ARG A 69 -6.03 23.65 11.05
N ASP A 70 -5.47 22.79 11.88
CA ASP A 70 -5.77 21.36 11.97
C ASP A 70 -5.96 20.99 13.45
N PRO A 71 -7.18 20.59 13.88
CA PRO A 71 -7.45 20.27 15.29
C PRO A 71 -6.69 19.03 15.75
N VAL A 72 -6.22 19.05 16.99
CA VAL A 72 -5.52 17.94 17.63
C VAL A 72 -6.38 17.39 18.76
N CYS A 73 -6.64 16.09 18.70
CA CYS A 73 -7.24 15.29 19.76
C CYS A 73 -6.63 13.89 19.62
N GLU A 74 -5.51 13.66 20.30
CA GLU A 74 -4.73 12.45 20.13
C GLU A 74 -4.22 11.91 21.47
N LEU A 75 -3.98 10.60 21.50
CA LEU A 75 -3.41 9.87 22.60
C LEU A 75 -2.06 9.33 22.14
N GLU A 76 -1.00 9.71 22.83
CA GLU A 76 0.37 9.25 22.58
C GLU A 76 0.79 8.27 23.68
N LEU A 77 1.45 7.19 23.27
CA LEU A 77 2.07 6.20 24.17
C LEU A 77 3.57 6.25 23.95
N GLU A 78 4.33 6.71 24.93
CA GLU A 78 5.79 6.76 24.88
C GLU A 78 6.38 5.76 25.86
N LEU A 79 7.19 4.83 25.35
CA LEU A 79 7.87 3.84 26.18
C LEU A 79 9.05 4.48 26.89
N LYS A 80 9.00 4.53 28.23
CA LYS A 80 10.13 4.99 29.05
C LYS A 80 11.02 3.83 29.47
N GLN A 81 10.42 2.66 29.74
CA GLN A 81 11.12 1.44 30.14
C GLN A 81 10.32 0.20 29.73
N GLY A 82 11.01 -0.89 29.38
CA GLY A 82 10.40 -2.19 29.04
C GLY A 82 10.51 -2.53 27.55
N PRO A 83 9.86 -3.62 27.09
CA PRO A 83 9.85 -4.01 25.69
C PRO A 83 8.83 -3.21 24.87
N VAL A 84 9.13 -2.96 23.59
CA VAL A 84 8.23 -2.25 22.65
C VAL A 84 6.87 -2.94 22.50
N THR A 85 6.80 -4.27 22.68
CA THR A 85 5.54 -5.04 22.66
C THR A 85 4.53 -4.52 23.68
N ALA A 86 4.98 -3.99 24.82
CA ALA A 86 4.07 -3.44 25.84
C ALA A 86 3.26 -2.23 25.36
N LEU A 87 3.82 -1.42 24.44
CA LEU A 87 3.06 -0.33 23.79
C LEU A 87 1.91 -0.89 22.96
N PHE A 88 2.16 -1.96 22.20
CA PHE A 88 1.14 -2.60 21.38
C PHE A 88 0.07 -3.28 22.23
N ASP A 89 0.44 -3.90 23.34
CA ASP A 89 -0.52 -4.53 24.26
C ASP A 89 -1.44 -3.49 24.91
N LEU A 90 -0.89 -2.35 25.33
CA LEU A 90 -1.70 -1.23 25.82
C LEU A 90 -2.58 -0.63 24.71
N ALA A 91 -2.02 -0.38 23.52
CA ALA A 91 -2.76 0.16 22.39
C ALA A 91 -3.93 -0.75 21.95
N GLN A 92 -3.75 -2.07 21.98
CA GLN A 92 -4.80 -3.04 21.66
C GLN A 92 -5.94 -3.05 22.69
N ARG A 93 -5.62 -2.89 23.98
CA ARG A 93 -6.62 -2.73 25.06
C ARG A 93 -7.40 -1.44 24.88
N LEU A 94 -6.72 -0.31 24.67
CA LEU A 94 -7.36 0.98 24.40
C LEU A 94 -8.26 0.91 23.15
N ALA A 95 -7.78 0.30 22.07
CA ALA A 95 -8.55 0.12 20.84
C ALA A 95 -9.72 -0.88 20.99
N ALA A 96 -9.78 -1.66 22.07
CA ALA A 96 -10.95 -2.49 22.35
C ALA A 96 -12.09 -1.71 23.00
N GLU A 97 -11.78 -0.63 23.72
CA GLU A 97 -12.74 0.13 24.53
C GLU A 97 -13.08 1.50 23.93
N MET A 98 -12.19 2.06 23.10
CA MET A 98 -12.29 3.44 22.61
C MET A 98 -12.23 3.52 21.07
N PRO A 99 -12.94 4.47 20.45
CA PRO A 99 -12.87 4.73 19.01
C PRO A 99 -11.58 5.46 18.64
N VAL A 100 -10.46 4.76 18.68
CA VAL A 100 -9.14 5.27 18.28
C VAL A 100 -8.82 4.92 16.81
N ALA A 101 -8.07 5.81 16.17
CA ALA A 101 -7.46 5.57 14.87
C ALA A 101 -5.95 5.81 14.99
N LEU A 102 -5.16 5.10 14.18
CA LEU A 102 -3.72 5.33 14.13
C LEU A 102 -3.44 6.61 13.35
N GLU A 103 -2.66 7.51 13.93
CA GLU A 103 -2.12 8.67 13.23
C GLU A 103 -0.62 8.45 13.03
N HIS A 104 -0.22 8.30 11.77
CA HIS A 104 1.16 8.02 11.40
C HIS A 104 1.96 9.29 11.11
N ARG A 105 1.31 10.45 11.05
CA ARG A 105 1.95 11.74 10.80
C ARG A 105 2.14 12.47 12.11
N SER A 106 3.35 12.96 12.36
CA SER A 106 3.61 13.84 13.49
C SER A 106 2.84 15.17 13.35
N LYS A 107 2.66 15.88 14.47
CA LYS A 107 2.12 17.25 14.46
C LYS A 107 2.91 18.17 13.53
N ALA A 108 4.23 17.99 13.45
CA ALA A 108 5.08 18.73 12.51
C ALA A 108 4.75 18.38 11.05
N ALA A 109 4.62 17.10 10.70
CA ALA A 109 4.26 16.68 9.34
C ALA A 109 2.89 17.23 8.92
N ARG A 110 1.90 17.20 9.83
CA ARG A 110 0.59 17.82 9.64
C ARG A 110 0.71 19.34 9.46
N GLY A 111 1.52 20.02 10.26
CA GLY A 111 1.77 21.45 10.15
C GLY A 111 2.48 21.86 8.86
N TYR A 112 3.42 21.07 8.35
CA TYR A 112 4.03 21.30 7.03
C TYR A 112 3.04 21.07 5.88
N ALA A 113 2.13 20.10 6.01
CA ALA A 113 1.04 19.93 5.06
C ALA A 113 0.11 21.15 5.05
N LEU A 114 -0.21 21.71 6.23
CA LEU A 114 -0.92 22.98 6.31
C LEU A 114 -0.12 24.08 5.61
N PHE A 115 1.15 24.28 5.94
CA PHE A 115 1.99 25.34 5.36
C PHE A 115 2.02 25.30 3.82
N SER A 116 2.18 24.11 3.26
CA SER A 116 2.33 23.91 1.82
C SER A 116 1.03 24.11 1.03
N ALA A 117 -0.12 24.32 1.70
CA ALA A 117 -1.46 24.38 1.10
C ALA A 117 -1.91 23.12 0.36
N GLY A 118 -1.09 22.09 0.36
CA GLY A 118 -1.31 20.88 -0.42
C GLY A 118 -1.68 19.72 0.47
N VAL A 119 -2.61 18.89 0.00
CA VAL A 119 -2.67 17.51 0.45
C VAL A 119 -1.39 16.84 -0.06
N ALA A 120 -0.61 16.24 0.84
CA ALA A 120 0.62 15.53 0.47
C ALA A 120 0.31 14.51 -0.64
N ALA A 121 1.06 14.55 -1.74
CA ALA A 121 0.78 13.70 -2.90
C ALA A 121 0.72 12.20 -2.53
N PRO A 122 -0.05 11.39 -3.28
CA PRO A 122 -0.10 9.95 -3.06
C PRO A 122 1.29 9.31 -3.01
N VAL A 123 1.55 8.57 -1.94
CA VAL A 123 2.88 7.99 -1.68
C VAL A 123 3.01 6.67 -2.41
N LYS A 124 3.94 6.62 -3.37
CA LYS A 124 4.23 5.42 -4.15
C LYS A 124 5.11 4.45 -3.36
N ALA A 125 5.22 3.23 -3.88
CA ALA A 125 6.12 2.22 -3.33
C ALA A 125 7.57 2.71 -3.43
N GLU A 126 8.24 2.84 -2.29
CA GLU A 126 9.69 3.07 -2.26
C GLU A 126 10.46 1.77 -2.58
N PRO A 127 11.65 1.88 -3.22
CA PRO A 127 12.56 0.76 -3.37
C PRO A 127 12.90 0.15 -2.00
N VAL A 128 12.78 -1.17 -1.89
CA VAL A 128 13.25 -1.88 -0.70
C VAL A 128 14.72 -2.18 -0.89
N PHE A 129 15.57 -1.67 -0.01
CA PHE A 129 16.99 -2.00 -0.01
C PHE A 129 17.20 -3.33 0.72
N VAL A 130 17.27 -4.41 -0.05
CA VAL A 130 17.71 -5.72 0.44
C VAL A 130 19.14 -5.94 -0.04
N THR A 131 20.07 -6.01 0.91
CA THR A 131 21.51 -6.12 0.68
C THR A 131 22.03 -7.52 0.99
N ARG A 132 23.23 -7.85 0.51
CA ARG A 132 23.80 -9.22 0.57
C ARG A 132 24.22 -9.65 1.97
N ASP A 133 24.45 -8.70 2.87
CA ASP A 133 24.74 -8.89 4.29
C ASP A 133 23.49 -9.24 5.12
N MET A 134 22.29 -9.05 4.56
CA MET A 134 21.05 -9.40 5.23
C MET A 134 20.79 -10.90 5.18
N ASP A 135 20.21 -11.42 6.26
CA ASP A 135 19.56 -12.73 6.27
C ASP A 135 18.11 -12.64 5.74
N ALA A 136 17.46 -13.79 5.56
CA ALA A 136 16.09 -13.85 5.08
C ALA A 136 15.10 -13.12 6.01
N GLY A 137 15.37 -13.08 7.31
CA GLY A 137 14.53 -12.39 8.31
C GLY A 137 14.60 -10.87 8.19
N ALA A 138 15.81 -10.32 8.13
CA ALA A 138 16.05 -8.91 7.92
C ALA A 138 15.42 -8.47 6.58
N ALA A 139 15.59 -9.27 5.52
CA ALA A 139 14.97 -8.99 4.22
C ALA A 139 13.44 -8.95 4.31
N PHE A 140 12.83 -9.93 4.98
CA PHE A 140 11.38 -9.94 5.21
C PHE A 140 10.90 -8.68 5.94
N ARG A 141 11.55 -8.31 7.04
CA ARG A 141 11.17 -7.14 7.85
C ARG A 141 11.28 -5.84 7.04
N ALA A 142 12.36 -5.66 6.29
CA ALA A 142 12.51 -4.49 5.42
C ALA A 142 11.40 -4.42 4.36
N ILE A 143 11.07 -5.54 3.71
CA ILE A 143 9.99 -5.60 2.72
C ILE A 143 8.62 -5.32 3.35
N ALA A 144 8.33 -5.96 4.49
CA ALA A 144 7.05 -5.83 5.17
C ALA A 144 6.85 -4.39 5.69
N ALA A 145 7.88 -3.81 6.32
CA ALA A 145 7.86 -2.43 6.81
C ALA A 145 7.64 -1.43 5.67
N ALA A 146 8.37 -1.55 4.55
CA ALA A 146 8.20 -0.68 3.40
C ALA A 146 6.81 -0.80 2.74
N ALA A 147 6.24 -2.00 2.72
CA ALA A 147 4.89 -2.22 2.21
C ALA A 147 3.82 -1.64 3.14
N LEU A 148 3.99 -1.80 4.46
CA LEU A 148 3.09 -1.26 5.48
C LEU A 148 3.15 0.26 5.55
N ALA A 149 4.34 0.85 5.46
CA ALA A 149 4.54 2.29 5.37
C ALA A 149 3.78 2.91 4.19
N GLN A 150 3.79 2.24 3.03
CA GLN A 150 2.99 2.68 1.87
C GLN A 150 1.48 2.65 2.14
N VAL A 151 0.98 1.65 2.89
CA VAL A 151 -0.43 1.59 3.28
C VAL A 151 -0.76 2.81 4.16
N HIS A 152 -0.03 2.95 5.28
CA HIS A 152 -0.22 4.02 6.25
C HIS A 152 -0.11 5.43 5.63
N ALA A 153 0.87 5.65 4.76
CA ALA A 153 1.10 6.95 4.13
C ALA A 153 -0.05 7.41 3.21
N ASN A 154 -0.88 6.49 2.72
CA ASN A 154 -2.01 6.82 1.84
C ASN A 154 -3.37 6.82 2.55
N GLU A 155 -3.47 6.29 3.79
CA GLU A 155 -4.74 6.19 4.53
C GLU A 155 -5.46 7.54 4.67
N HIS A 156 -4.71 8.56 5.11
CA HIS A 156 -5.29 9.89 5.28
C HIS A 156 -5.85 10.42 3.96
N GLY A 157 -5.11 10.27 2.86
CA GLY A 157 -5.55 10.72 1.53
C GLY A 157 -6.79 9.96 1.04
N VAL A 158 -6.92 8.66 1.32
CA VAL A 158 -8.15 7.91 1.04
C VAL A 158 -9.34 8.49 1.80
N ILE A 159 -9.13 8.91 3.05
CA ILE A 159 -10.18 9.49 3.89
C ILE A 159 -10.54 10.91 3.44
N SER A 160 -9.56 11.79 3.26
CA SER A 160 -9.76 13.24 3.11
C SER A 160 -9.81 13.74 1.66
N SER A 161 -9.31 12.97 0.69
CA SER A 161 -9.28 13.36 -0.73
C SER A 161 -10.35 12.65 -1.58
N ALA A 162 -10.56 13.18 -2.77
CA ALA A 162 -11.31 12.56 -3.87
C ALA A 162 -10.41 11.93 -4.94
N ASP A 163 -9.09 12.14 -4.84
CA ASP A 163 -8.10 11.60 -5.78
C ASP A 163 -8.06 10.06 -5.71
N PRO A 164 -8.36 9.33 -6.81
CA PRO A 164 -8.29 7.86 -6.87
C PRO A 164 -6.90 7.29 -6.58
N GLU A 165 -5.84 8.08 -6.76
CA GLU A 165 -4.47 7.58 -6.67
C GLU A 165 -4.08 7.20 -5.24
N TYR A 166 -4.62 7.84 -4.19
CA TYR A 166 -4.40 7.38 -2.81
C TYR A 166 -4.93 5.97 -2.59
N LEU A 167 -6.16 5.69 -3.05
CA LEU A 167 -6.74 4.36 -2.93
C LEU A 167 -5.95 3.35 -3.77
N HIS A 168 -5.52 3.76 -4.95
CA HIS A 168 -4.65 2.94 -5.79
C HIS A 168 -3.35 2.57 -5.07
N GLN A 169 -2.62 3.53 -4.50
CA GLN A 169 -1.34 3.30 -3.83
C GLN A 169 -1.50 2.52 -2.52
N MET A 170 -2.54 2.80 -1.72
CA MET A 170 -2.86 2.00 -0.53
C MET A 170 -3.10 0.53 -0.89
N ARG A 171 -3.84 0.26 -1.98
CA ARG A 171 -4.04 -1.11 -2.49
C ARG A 171 -2.76 -1.74 -3.01
N VAL A 172 -1.88 -0.97 -3.64
CA VAL A 172 -0.56 -1.45 -4.07
C VAL A 172 0.23 -1.89 -2.84
N GLY A 173 0.26 -1.09 -1.77
CA GLY A 173 0.88 -1.44 -0.48
C GLY A 173 0.33 -2.73 0.12
N LEU A 174 -1.00 -2.84 0.27
CA LEU A 174 -1.65 -4.05 0.79
C LEU A 174 -1.32 -5.30 -0.05
N ARG A 175 -1.25 -5.14 -1.38
CA ARG A 175 -0.92 -6.23 -2.30
C ARG A 175 0.56 -6.63 -2.20
N ARG A 176 1.48 -5.68 -2.02
CA ARG A 176 2.91 -5.94 -1.74
C ARG A 176 3.05 -6.69 -0.42
N LEU A 177 2.43 -6.19 0.66
CA LEU A 177 2.47 -6.81 1.97
C LEU A 177 1.95 -8.26 1.93
N ARG A 178 0.75 -8.49 1.36
CA ARG A 178 0.20 -9.84 1.20
C ARG A 178 1.09 -10.75 0.34
N SER A 179 1.78 -10.19 -0.65
CA SER A 179 2.72 -10.94 -1.48
C SER A 179 3.96 -11.34 -0.68
N ALA A 180 4.48 -10.46 0.17
CA ALA A 180 5.59 -10.74 1.08
C ALA A 180 5.20 -11.85 2.08
N LEU A 181 4.06 -11.73 2.77
CA LEU A 181 3.54 -12.76 3.67
C LEU A 181 3.43 -14.14 2.98
N GLY A 182 2.91 -14.16 1.75
CA GLY A 182 2.80 -15.39 0.97
C GLY A 182 4.12 -15.89 0.34
N LEU A 183 5.16 -15.04 0.30
CA LEU A 183 6.50 -15.39 -0.16
C LEU A 183 7.25 -16.10 0.97
N PHE A 184 7.19 -15.52 2.17
CA PHE A 184 7.86 -15.97 3.40
C PHE A 184 7.04 -16.97 4.23
N ARG A 185 5.88 -17.43 3.74
CA ARG A 185 4.98 -18.36 4.46
C ARG A 185 5.69 -19.57 5.09
N ASN A 186 6.67 -20.16 4.40
CA ASN A 186 7.38 -21.33 4.92
C ASN A 186 8.22 -21.02 6.16
N LEU A 187 8.68 -19.78 6.32
CA LEU A 187 9.43 -19.32 7.50
C LEU A 187 8.47 -18.81 8.59
N LEU A 188 7.34 -18.21 8.18
CA LEU A 188 6.33 -17.66 9.09
C LEU A 188 5.42 -18.72 9.73
N GLY A 189 5.36 -19.93 9.17
CA GLY A 189 4.46 -20.98 9.65
C GLY A 189 2.98 -20.58 9.61
N ASP A 190 2.20 -21.10 10.56
CA ASP A 190 0.76 -20.82 10.64
C ASP A 190 0.42 -19.49 11.34
N ALA A 191 1.40 -18.86 12.01
CA ALA A 191 1.21 -17.57 12.67
C ALA A 191 0.78 -16.45 11.69
N VAL A 192 1.13 -16.57 10.40
CA VAL A 192 0.74 -15.59 9.37
C VAL A 192 -0.74 -15.66 8.97
N VAL A 193 -1.41 -16.80 9.21
CA VAL A 193 -2.77 -17.07 8.71
C VAL A 193 -3.79 -16.01 9.14
N PRO A 194 -3.94 -15.66 10.43
CA PRO A 194 -4.91 -14.65 10.86
C PRO A 194 -4.65 -13.28 10.22
N HIS A 195 -3.39 -12.83 10.19
CA HIS A 195 -3.01 -11.55 9.57
C HIS A 195 -3.28 -11.54 8.06
N ALA A 196 -2.94 -12.62 7.36
CA ALA A 196 -3.19 -12.74 5.93
C ALA A 196 -4.69 -12.75 5.59
N ALA A 197 -5.53 -13.33 6.45
CA ALA A 197 -6.99 -13.34 6.29
C ALA A 197 -7.57 -11.92 6.43
N VAL A 198 -7.21 -11.19 7.49
CA VAL A 198 -7.69 -9.82 7.70
C VAL A 198 -7.25 -8.87 6.58
N LEU A 199 -5.98 -8.95 6.17
CA LEU A 199 -5.47 -8.17 5.03
C LEU A 199 -6.17 -8.52 3.71
N ARG A 200 -6.60 -9.79 3.54
CA ARG A 200 -7.40 -10.18 2.37
C ARG A 200 -8.76 -9.51 2.41
N THR A 201 -9.45 -9.49 3.55
CA THR A 201 -10.75 -8.83 3.73
C THR A 201 -10.66 -7.35 3.35
N ILE A 202 -9.71 -6.62 3.94
CA ILE A 202 -9.48 -5.20 3.63
C ILE A 202 -9.17 -5.01 2.14
N ALA A 203 -8.28 -5.84 1.57
CA ALA A 203 -7.90 -5.71 0.16
C ALA A 203 -9.03 -6.05 -0.82
N VAL A 204 -9.96 -6.94 -0.47
CA VAL A 204 -11.14 -7.24 -1.30
C VAL A 204 -12.08 -6.04 -1.29
N GLU A 205 -12.35 -5.49 -0.11
CA GLU A 205 -13.27 -4.36 0.05
C GLU A 205 -12.79 -3.10 -0.67
N LEU A 206 -11.53 -2.71 -0.44
CA LEU A 206 -10.92 -1.60 -1.18
C LEU A 206 -10.83 -1.90 -2.69
N GLY A 207 -10.89 -3.18 -3.07
CA GLY A 207 -10.84 -3.61 -4.47
C GLY A 207 -12.03 -3.18 -5.27
N VAL A 208 -13.21 -3.38 -4.73
CA VAL A 208 -14.45 -2.95 -5.37
C VAL A 208 -14.41 -1.46 -5.73
N ALA A 209 -13.93 -0.62 -4.80
CA ALA A 209 -13.82 0.83 -5.07
C ALA A 209 -12.77 1.16 -6.15
N ARG A 210 -11.65 0.44 -6.21
CA ARG A 210 -10.67 0.64 -7.29
C ARG A 210 -11.18 0.15 -8.64
N ASP A 211 -11.95 -0.93 -8.67
CA ASP A 211 -12.51 -1.45 -9.93
C ASP A 211 -13.49 -0.41 -10.53
N TRP A 212 -14.30 0.24 -9.68
CA TRP A 212 -15.11 1.40 -10.07
C TRP A 212 -14.29 2.62 -10.50
N ASP A 213 -13.19 2.94 -9.80
CA ASP A 213 -12.29 4.02 -10.22
C ASP A 213 -11.72 3.76 -11.63
N VAL A 214 -11.21 2.55 -11.89
CA VAL A 214 -10.69 2.16 -13.20
C VAL A 214 -11.77 2.27 -14.27
N LEU A 215 -12.98 1.73 -14.00
CA LEU A 215 -14.08 1.81 -14.97
C LEU A 215 -14.38 3.26 -15.35
N VAL A 216 -14.62 4.13 -14.36
CA VAL A 216 -15.09 5.50 -14.59
C VAL A 216 -13.99 6.42 -15.11
N THR A 217 -12.77 6.32 -14.59
CA THR A 217 -11.71 7.31 -14.89
C THR A 217 -10.74 6.85 -15.98
N GLU A 218 -10.74 5.56 -16.35
CA GLU A 218 -9.80 5.01 -17.33
C GLU A 218 -10.55 4.33 -18.49
N THR A 219 -11.43 3.36 -18.20
CA THR A 219 -12.09 2.54 -19.21
C THR A 219 -13.11 3.32 -20.06
N LEU A 220 -14.09 3.98 -19.42
CA LEU A 220 -15.15 4.68 -20.14
C LEU A 220 -14.62 5.81 -21.03
N PRO A 221 -13.64 6.64 -20.58
CA PRO A 221 -12.99 7.62 -21.46
C PRO A 221 -12.33 6.98 -22.69
N GLN A 222 -11.50 5.93 -22.50
CA GLN A 222 -10.83 5.22 -23.61
C GLN A 222 -11.81 4.64 -24.62
N MET A 223 -12.94 4.10 -24.15
CA MET A 223 -13.97 3.55 -25.03
C MET A 223 -14.61 4.62 -25.91
N ARG A 224 -14.88 5.81 -25.35
CA ARG A 224 -15.55 6.93 -26.05
C ARG A 224 -14.67 7.62 -27.05
N GLU A 225 -13.38 7.67 -26.80
CA GLU A 225 -12.42 8.14 -27.79
C GLU A 225 -12.39 7.21 -29.02
N ALA A 226 -12.65 5.91 -28.82
CA ALA A 226 -12.61 4.92 -29.89
C ALA A 226 -13.92 4.78 -30.67
N ALA A 227 -15.07 5.12 -30.09
CA ALA A 227 -16.38 4.99 -30.73
C ALA A 227 -17.40 6.00 -30.18
N PRO A 228 -18.35 6.48 -31.02
CA PRO A 228 -19.37 7.42 -30.58
C PRO A 228 -20.25 6.85 -29.44
N PRO A 229 -20.74 7.70 -28.51
CA PRO A 229 -21.58 7.26 -27.42
C PRO A 229 -22.88 6.63 -27.92
N ALA A 230 -23.26 5.50 -27.33
CA ALA A 230 -24.56 4.88 -27.59
C ALA A 230 -25.70 5.60 -26.88
N ALA A 231 -26.94 5.35 -27.31
CA ALA A 231 -28.12 5.77 -26.57
C ALA A 231 -28.06 5.25 -25.12
N GLY A 232 -28.40 6.11 -24.15
CA GLY A 232 -28.35 5.77 -22.72
C GLY A 232 -27.00 5.99 -22.02
N THR A 233 -25.95 6.41 -22.74
CA THR A 233 -24.61 6.63 -22.15
C THR A 233 -24.64 7.59 -20.94
N ALA A 234 -25.39 8.70 -21.02
CA ALA A 234 -25.48 9.66 -19.92
C ALA A 234 -26.16 9.07 -18.67
N ALA A 235 -27.21 8.27 -18.84
CA ALA A 235 -27.89 7.60 -17.73
C ALA A 235 -26.99 6.52 -17.11
N PHE A 236 -26.26 5.77 -17.94
CA PHE A 236 -25.28 4.78 -17.48
C PHE A 236 -24.13 5.43 -16.70
N ASP A 237 -23.65 6.61 -17.13
CA ASP A 237 -22.64 7.37 -16.40
C ASP A 237 -23.10 7.83 -15.03
N ALA A 238 -24.33 8.35 -14.95
CA ALA A 238 -24.92 8.74 -13.69
C ALA A 238 -25.01 7.54 -12.73
N ALA A 239 -25.44 6.37 -13.22
CA ALA A 239 -25.48 5.14 -12.43
C ALA A 239 -24.08 4.71 -11.96
N CYS A 240 -23.10 4.70 -12.86
CA CYS A 240 -21.71 4.38 -12.56
C CYS A 240 -21.10 5.33 -11.53
N ALA A 241 -21.36 6.64 -11.64
CA ALA A 241 -20.91 7.65 -10.70
C ALA A 241 -21.53 7.45 -9.31
N ALA A 242 -22.83 7.12 -9.24
CA ALA A 242 -23.53 6.82 -7.99
C ALA A 242 -22.95 5.56 -7.30
N CYS A 243 -22.78 4.47 -8.04
CA CYS A 243 -22.17 3.24 -7.53
C CYS A 243 -20.74 3.50 -7.01
N ARG A 244 -19.92 4.20 -7.81
CA ARG A 244 -18.56 4.61 -7.43
C ARG A 244 -18.53 5.43 -6.14
N GLN A 245 -19.44 6.39 -6.00
CA GLN A 245 -19.53 7.20 -4.79
C GLN A 245 -19.90 6.35 -3.57
N ALA A 246 -20.85 5.43 -3.70
CA ALA A 246 -21.27 4.53 -2.64
C ALA A 246 -20.13 3.63 -2.15
N VAL A 247 -19.39 2.98 -3.05
CA VAL A 247 -18.27 2.09 -2.69
C VAL A 247 -17.07 2.86 -2.11
N ARG A 248 -16.86 4.12 -2.53
CA ARG A 248 -15.86 5.00 -1.92
C ARG A 248 -16.23 5.39 -0.51
N ARG A 249 -17.50 5.75 -0.26
CA ARG A 249 -18.00 6.01 1.11
C ARG A 249 -17.80 4.79 2.01
N LYS A 250 -18.10 3.59 1.49
CA LYS A 250 -17.85 2.32 2.20
C LYS A 250 -16.37 2.12 2.51
N SER A 251 -15.48 2.30 1.53
CA SER A 251 -14.01 2.18 1.73
C SER A 251 -13.50 3.15 2.81
N LYS A 252 -13.97 4.41 2.79
CA LYS A 252 -13.63 5.40 3.82
C LYS A 252 -14.12 4.97 5.21
N LYS A 253 -15.35 4.43 5.30
CA LYS A 253 -15.90 3.93 6.56
C LYS A 253 -15.04 2.79 7.11
N THR A 254 -14.62 1.86 6.26
CA THR A 254 -13.84 0.67 6.64
C THR A 254 -12.50 1.03 7.27
N ILE A 255 -11.76 1.98 6.68
CA ILE A 255 -10.48 2.45 7.22
C ILE A 255 -10.65 3.21 8.54
N LYS A 256 -11.83 3.81 8.78
CA LYS A 256 -12.17 4.49 10.04
C LYS A 256 -12.70 3.57 11.14
N THR A 257 -12.85 2.27 10.89
CA THR A 257 -13.39 1.36 11.91
C THR A 257 -12.35 1.03 12.97
N ILE A 258 -12.83 0.79 14.19
CA ILE A 258 -12.03 0.21 15.27
C ILE A 258 -11.40 -1.12 14.82
N GLY A 259 -12.15 -1.94 14.07
CA GLY A 259 -11.66 -3.20 13.52
C GLY A 259 -10.43 -3.02 12.62
N TYR A 260 -10.39 -1.96 11.82
CA TYR A 260 -9.21 -1.61 11.01
C TYR A 260 -8.02 -1.23 11.88
N ALA A 261 -8.21 -0.33 12.85
CA ALA A 261 -7.14 0.10 13.77
C ALA A 261 -6.56 -1.09 14.55
N LYS A 262 -7.41 -1.97 15.10
CA LYS A 262 -7.00 -3.21 15.78
C LYS A 262 -6.21 -4.13 14.86
N ALA A 263 -6.66 -4.30 13.61
CA ALA A 263 -5.96 -5.11 12.62
C ALA A 263 -4.56 -4.59 12.30
N MET A 264 -4.41 -3.28 12.11
CA MET A 264 -3.10 -2.66 11.83
C MET A 264 -2.17 -2.72 13.05
N LEU A 265 -2.70 -2.50 14.26
CA LEU A 265 -1.95 -2.66 15.51
C LEU A 265 -1.46 -4.10 15.71
N ALA A 266 -2.36 -5.08 15.58
CA ALA A 266 -2.02 -6.50 15.74
C ALA A 266 -0.98 -6.94 14.71
N LEU A 267 -1.10 -6.47 13.46
CA LEU A 267 -0.11 -6.72 12.42
C LEU A 267 1.25 -6.09 12.77
N GLY A 268 1.27 -4.83 13.20
CA GLY A 268 2.50 -4.13 13.58
C GLY A 268 3.22 -4.81 14.74
N CYS A 269 2.47 -5.21 15.77
CA CYS A 269 2.99 -5.97 16.91
C CYS A 269 3.62 -7.29 16.46
N TRP A 270 2.88 -8.08 15.67
CA TRP A 270 3.35 -9.37 15.18
C TRP A 270 4.59 -9.27 14.28
N LEU A 271 4.69 -8.24 13.44
CA LEU A 271 5.88 -8.00 12.61
C LEU A 271 7.13 -7.65 13.43
N GLY A 272 6.97 -7.24 14.69
CA GLY A 272 8.06 -6.98 15.63
C GLY A 272 8.33 -8.11 16.62
N SER A 273 7.52 -9.17 16.61
CA SER A 273 7.57 -10.21 17.64
C SER A 273 8.71 -11.23 17.42
N PRO A 274 9.11 -12.01 18.45
CA PRO A 274 10.12 -13.07 18.31
C PRO A 274 9.81 -14.11 17.22
N GLU A 275 8.54 -14.39 16.95
CA GLU A 275 8.09 -15.31 15.90
C GLU A 275 8.52 -14.87 14.50
N THR A 276 8.65 -13.56 14.28
CA THR A 276 9.10 -12.97 13.01
C THR A 276 10.55 -12.50 13.03
N THR A 277 11.20 -12.52 14.20
CA THR A 277 12.55 -11.98 14.40
C THR A 277 13.60 -12.99 14.84
N ALA A 278 13.23 -14.13 15.45
CA ALA A 278 14.16 -14.89 16.32
C ALA A 278 14.32 -16.40 16.03
N SER A 279 13.83 -16.96 14.93
CA SER A 279 14.03 -18.40 14.64
C SER A 279 15.26 -18.71 13.76
N ALA A 280 15.91 -19.87 13.99
CA ALA A 280 17.09 -20.32 13.24
C ALA A 280 16.92 -20.36 11.70
N PRO A 281 15.74 -20.76 11.15
CA PRO A 281 15.49 -20.71 9.70
C PRO A 281 15.63 -19.32 9.05
N TRP A 282 15.52 -18.22 9.81
CA TRP A 282 15.67 -16.87 9.26
C TRP A 282 17.11 -16.50 8.92
N ARG A 283 18.09 -17.21 9.48
CA ARG A 283 19.53 -16.89 9.39
C ARG A 283 20.16 -17.29 8.06
N GLU A 284 19.43 -17.97 7.17
CA GLU A 284 19.93 -18.23 5.82
C GLU A 284 20.19 -16.89 5.09
N PRO A 285 21.30 -16.76 4.33
CA PRO A 285 21.58 -15.53 3.59
C PRO A 285 20.42 -15.15 2.66
N ALA A 286 20.05 -13.87 2.63
CA ALA A 286 18.92 -13.39 1.83
C ALA A 286 19.07 -13.74 0.34
N SER A 287 20.30 -13.77 -0.19
CA SER A 287 20.62 -14.17 -1.56
C SER A 287 20.26 -15.64 -1.83
N ALA A 288 20.62 -16.57 -0.94
CA ALA A 288 20.32 -17.99 -1.06
C ALA A 288 18.80 -18.23 -1.00
N TYR A 289 18.12 -17.59 -0.06
CA TYR A 289 16.65 -17.61 0.03
C TYR A 289 15.99 -17.10 -1.24
N ALA A 290 16.42 -15.92 -1.70
CA ALA A 290 15.88 -15.25 -2.87
C ALA A 290 16.05 -16.11 -4.14
N SER A 291 17.24 -16.68 -4.36
CA SER A 291 17.50 -17.57 -5.50
C SER A 291 16.56 -18.77 -5.52
N ARG A 292 16.44 -19.49 -4.39
CA ARG A 292 15.55 -20.66 -4.26
C ARG A 292 14.09 -20.29 -4.55
N VAL A 293 13.61 -19.19 -3.99
CA VAL A 293 12.24 -18.72 -4.18
C VAL A 293 11.99 -18.25 -5.62
N LEU A 294 12.90 -17.48 -6.21
CA LEU A 294 12.80 -16.99 -7.59
C LEU A 294 12.80 -18.15 -8.59
N VAL A 295 13.68 -19.15 -8.42
CA VAL A 295 13.70 -20.37 -9.23
C VAL A 295 12.35 -21.09 -9.16
N ALA A 296 11.82 -21.32 -7.95
CA ALA A 296 10.55 -22.02 -7.77
C ALA A 296 9.35 -21.26 -8.36
N ARG A 297 9.31 -19.92 -8.23
CA ARG A 297 8.24 -19.08 -8.78
C ARG A 297 8.35 -18.99 -10.31
N HIS A 298 9.55 -18.87 -10.85
CA HIS A 298 9.82 -18.88 -12.29
C HIS A 298 9.38 -20.21 -12.93
N ALA A 299 9.74 -21.34 -12.34
CA ALA A 299 9.30 -22.65 -12.81
C ALA A 299 7.77 -22.79 -12.87
N ARG A 300 7.04 -22.23 -11.88
CA ARG A 300 5.57 -22.20 -11.89
C ARG A 300 4.99 -21.33 -13.01
N VAL A 301 5.61 -20.18 -13.29
CA VAL A 301 5.22 -19.34 -14.43
C VAL A 301 5.42 -20.11 -15.73
N LEU A 302 6.60 -20.71 -15.94
CA LEU A 302 6.87 -21.53 -17.13
C LEU A 302 5.89 -22.70 -17.28
N LYS A 303 5.59 -23.43 -16.20
CA LYS A 303 4.62 -24.53 -16.20
C LYS A 303 3.23 -24.05 -16.65
N ARG A 304 2.76 -22.92 -16.12
CA ARG A 304 1.43 -22.37 -16.45
C ARG A 304 1.35 -21.70 -17.81
N GLY A 305 2.46 -21.20 -18.34
CA GLY A 305 2.53 -20.62 -19.67
C GLY A 305 2.90 -21.59 -20.78
N ARG A 306 2.82 -22.91 -20.56
CA ARG A 306 2.88 -23.88 -21.67
C ARG A 306 1.55 -23.85 -22.45
N HIS A 307 1.64 -24.01 -23.77
CA HIS A 307 0.50 -24.09 -24.70
C HIS A 307 -0.48 -22.90 -24.57
N LEU A 308 0.04 -21.67 -24.50
CA LEU A 308 -0.76 -20.45 -24.29
C LEU A 308 -1.94 -20.28 -25.24
N ALA A 309 -1.78 -20.67 -26.51
CA ALA A 309 -2.83 -20.57 -27.53
C ALA A 309 -4.10 -21.35 -27.16
N GLN A 310 -3.96 -22.45 -26.42
CA GLN A 310 -5.04 -23.38 -26.07
C GLN A 310 -5.59 -23.14 -24.65
N ARG A 311 -5.05 -22.17 -23.90
CA ARG A 311 -5.47 -21.93 -22.52
C ARG A 311 -6.83 -21.24 -22.44
N SER A 312 -7.66 -21.73 -21.51
CA SER A 312 -8.91 -21.12 -21.10
C SER A 312 -8.70 -19.85 -20.28
N ALA A 313 -9.75 -19.04 -20.11
CA ALA A 313 -9.72 -17.85 -19.25
C ALA A 313 -9.26 -18.17 -17.82
N THR A 314 -9.74 -19.27 -17.24
CA THR A 314 -9.35 -19.75 -15.91
C THR A 314 -7.85 -20.05 -15.81
N ASP A 315 -7.27 -20.68 -16.83
CA ASP A 315 -5.84 -20.97 -16.85
C ASP A 315 -4.98 -19.70 -17.02
N LEU A 316 -5.42 -18.79 -17.88
CA LEU A 316 -4.78 -17.48 -18.04
C LEU A 316 -4.84 -16.66 -16.74
N HIS A 317 -5.93 -16.74 -16.00
CA HIS A 317 -6.04 -16.13 -14.67
C HIS A 317 -5.04 -16.73 -13.68
N ARG A 318 -4.89 -18.06 -13.63
CA ARG A 318 -3.88 -18.74 -12.80
C ARG A 318 -2.45 -18.35 -13.20
N LEU A 319 -2.19 -18.20 -14.50
CA LEU A 319 -0.91 -17.68 -15.00
C LEU A 319 -0.69 -16.24 -14.55
N ARG A 320 -1.71 -15.37 -14.63
CA ARG A 320 -1.66 -13.98 -14.17
C ARG A 320 -1.26 -13.89 -12.70
N ILE A 321 -1.87 -14.71 -11.84
CA ILE A 321 -1.50 -14.79 -10.42
C ILE A 321 -0.03 -15.21 -10.25
N ALA A 322 0.44 -16.19 -11.04
CA ALA A 322 1.83 -16.64 -10.99
C ALA A 322 2.81 -15.54 -11.40
N VAL A 323 2.52 -14.83 -12.50
CA VAL A 323 3.30 -13.69 -12.99
C VAL A 323 3.35 -12.58 -11.95
N LYS A 324 2.21 -12.20 -11.35
CA LYS A 324 2.16 -11.20 -10.26
C LYS A 324 3.06 -11.58 -9.09
N LYS A 325 2.97 -12.83 -8.63
CA LYS A 325 3.79 -13.33 -7.51
C LYS A 325 5.29 -13.32 -7.83
N LEU A 326 5.67 -13.69 -9.05
CA LEU A 326 7.07 -13.63 -9.47
C LEU A 326 7.55 -12.18 -9.63
N ARG A 327 6.74 -11.28 -10.20
CA ARG A 327 7.11 -9.86 -10.33
C ARG A 327 7.41 -9.23 -8.98
N TYR A 328 6.58 -9.48 -7.95
CA TYR A 328 6.87 -8.97 -6.61
C TYR A 328 8.15 -9.55 -6.02
N ALA A 329 8.40 -10.85 -6.19
CA ALA A 329 9.66 -11.44 -5.73
C ALA A 329 10.88 -10.80 -6.43
N VAL A 330 10.79 -10.54 -7.74
CA VAL A 330 11.84 -9.84 -8.50
C VAL A 330 12.02 -8.41 -7.99
N GLU A 331 10.93 -7.69 -7.70
CA GLU A 331 10.99 -6.32 -7.17
C GLU A 331 11.59 -6.27 -5.76
N PHE A 332 11.23 -7.22 -4.89
CA PHE A 332 11.73 -7.27 -3.51
C PHE A 332 13.21 -7.62 -3.42
N PHE A 333 13.70 -8.51 -4.29
CA PHE A 333 15.09 -8.98 -4.26
C PHE A 333 15.98 -8.33 -5.31
N ALA A 334 15.53 -7.24 -5.95
CA ALA A 334 16.26 -6.56 -7.01
C ALA A 334 17.69 -6.18 -6.60
N GLY A 335 17.90 -5.74 -5.35
CA GLY A 335 19.20 -5.31 -4.83
C GLY A 335 20.23 -6.44 -4.61
N LEU A 336 19.82 -7.71 -4.67
CA LEU A 336 20.72 -8.85 -4.42
C LEU A 336 21.47 -9.32 -5.66
N PHE A 337 20.91 -9.05 -6.85
CA PHE A 337 21.36 -9.60 -8.13
C PHE A 337 21.75 -8.49 -9.12
N GLN A 338 22.20 -8.89 -10.32
CA GLN A 338 22.59 -7.94 -11.38
C GLN A 338 21.43 -7.00 -11.75
N VAL A 339 21.63 -5.70 -11.50
CA VAL A 339 20.59 -4.66 -11.56
C VAL A 339 19.91 -4.61 -12.93
N ASN A 340 20.70 -4.65 -14.01
CA ASN A 340 20.19 -4.57 -15.38
C ASN A 340 19.32 -5.77 -15.74
N ASP A 341 19.78 -6.99 -15.42
CA ASP A 341 19.03 -8.22 -15.69
C ASP A 341 17.74 -8.30 -14.85
N MET A 342 17.77 -7.83 -13.59
CA MET A 342 16.58 -7.72 -12.74
C MET A 342 15.57 -6.71 -13.30
N ALA A 343 16.05 -5.55 -13.78
CA ALA A 343 15.20 -4.55 -14.42
C ALA A 343 14.52 -5.08 -15.69
N VAL A 344 15.26 -5.82 -16.52
CA VAL A 344 14.70 -6.50 -17.70
C VAL A 344 13.64 -7.52 -17.30
N GLN A 345 13.91 -8.39 -16.32
CA GLN A 345 12.94 -9.37 -15.82
C GLN A 345 11.67 -8.69 -15.30
N ARG A 346 11.82 -7.63 -14.50
CA ARG A 346 10.69 -6.83 -14.01
C ARG A 346 9.85 -6.27 -15.17
N ALA A 347 10.49 -5.69 -16.18
CA ALA A 347 9.79 -5.12 -17.34
C ALA A 347 9.03 -6.19 -18.16
N ARG A 348 9.64 -7.36 -18.39
CA ARG A 348 8.98 -8.47 -19.11
C ARG A 348 7.79 -9.03 -18.31
N LEU A 349 7.94 -9.18 -17.00
CA LEU A 349 6.85 -9.62 -16.12
C LEU A 349 5.72 -8.59 -16.02
N ALA A 350 6.05 -7.30 -15.96
CA ALA A 350 5.05 -6.23 -16.00
C ALA A 350 4.25 -6.29 -17.30
N ARG A 351 4.92 -6.42 -18.45
CA ARG A 351 4.25 -6.54 -19.75
C ARG A 351 3.32 -7.76 -19.82
N LEU A 352 3.76 -8.92 -19.32
CA LEU A 352 2.90 -10.11 -19.23
C LEU A 352 1.70 -9.88 -18.30
N GLN A 353 1.92 -9.25 -17.16
CA GLN A 353 0.87 -8.92 -16.22
C GLN A 353 -0.18 -7.99 -16.84
N ASP A 354 0.24 -6.99 -17.62
CA ASP A 354 -0.66 -6.02 -18.24
C ASP A 354 -1.54 -6.68 -19.31
N ILE A 355 -0.94 -7.50 -20.19
CA ILE A 355 -1.68 -8.27 -21.21
C ILE A 355 -2.68 -9.22 -20.53
N LEU A 356 -2.22 -10.02 -19.56
CA LEU A 356 -3.09 -10.94 -18.81
C LEU A 356 -4.13 -10.22 -17.96
N GLY A 357 -3.85 -8.98 -17.55
CA GLY A 357 -4.78 -8.07 -16.89
C GLY A 357 -5.94 -7.75 -17.81
N ARG A 358 -5.65 -7.19 -18.98
CA ARG A 358 -6.65 -6.81 -19.99
C ARG A 358 -7.51 -7.97 -20.46
N ILE A 359 -6.93 -9.15 -20.63
CA ILE A 359 -7.69 -10.37 -20.97
C ILE A 359 -8.70 -10.73 -19.86
N ASN A 360 -8.36 -10.44 -18.60
CA ASN A 360 -9.21 -10.73 -17.44
C ASN A 360 -10.20 -9.60 -17.12
N ASP A 361 -10.04 -8.41 -17.69
CA ASP A 361 -10.86 -7.24 -17.32
C ASP A 361 -12.34 -7.44 -17.67
N ALA A 362 -12.66 -8.20 -18.73
CA ALA A 362 -14.04 -8.56 -19.08
C ALA A 362 -14.79 -9.25 -17.91
N THR A 363 -14.13 -10.19 -17.23
CA THR A 363 -14.72 -10.88 -16.07
C THR A 363 -14.81 -9.98 -14.83
N VAL A 364 -14.00 -8.91 -14.75
CA VAL A 364 -14.01 -7.97 -13.62
C VAL A 364 -15.08 -6.90 -13.81
N VAL A 365 -15.38 -6.53 -15.06
CA VAL A 365 -16.36 -5.47 -15.36
C VAL A 365 -17.80 -5.96 -15.20
N GLU A 366 -18.10 -7.23 -15.48
CA GLU A 366 -19.46 -7.81 -15.44
C GLU A 366 -20.23 -7.45 -14.13
N PRO A 367 -19.70 -7.71 -12.91
CA PRO A 367 -20.42 -7.33 -11.69
C PRO A 367 -20.61 -5.82 -11.49
N LEU A 368 -19.76 -4.98 -12.09
CA LEU A 368 -19.93 -3.52 -12.06
C LEU A 368 -21.08 -3.10 -12.97
N LEU A 369 -21.20 -3.73 -14.14
CA LEU A 369 -22.27 -3.48 -15.10
C LEU A 369 -23.63 -3.87 -14.51
N ASP A 370 -23.72 -5.06 -13.89
CA ASP A 370 -24.94 -5.50 -13.19
C ASP A 370 -25.37 -4.50 -12.12
N ALA A 371 -24.41 -4.02 -11.33
CA ALA A 371 -24.67 -3.02 -10.29
C ALA A 371 -25.09 -1.66 -10.87
N ALA A 372 -24.53 -1.23 -12.02
CA ALA A 372 -24.94 -0.02 -12.70
C ALA A 372 -26.38 -0.14 -13.24
N ILE A 373 -26.73 -1.28 -13.84
CA ILE A 373 -28.08 -1.55 -14.36
C ILE A 373 -29.10 -1.54 -13.21
N ALA A 374 -28.76 -2.16 -12.07
CA ALA A 374 -29.62 -2.16 -10.88
C ALA A 374 -29.81 -0.75 -10.29
N ALA A 375 -28.78 0.10 -10.34
CA ALA A 375 -28.84 1.47 -9.82
C ALA A 375 -29.56 2.46 -10.74
N GLY A 376 -29.54 2.22 -12.05
CA GLY A 376 -30.23 3.04 -13.06
C GLY A 376 -31.12 2.16 -13.93
N PRO A 377 -32.27 1.67 -13.43
CA PRO A 377 -33.10 0.73 -14.16
C PRO A 377 -33.65 1.37 -15.44
N GLY A 378 -33.46 0.70 -16.57
CA GLY A 378 -33.98 1.14 -17.86
C GLY A 378 -33.25 0.50 -19.04
N ARG A 379 -33.98 0.26 -20.14
CA ARG A 379 -33.43 -0.38 -21.36
C ARG A 379 -32.19 0.33 -21.90
N ALA A 380 -32.13 1.65 -21.80
CA ALA A 380 -31.01 2.45 -22.29
C ALA A 380 -29.71 2.22 -21.49
N VAL A 381 -29.80 1.99 -20.17
CA VAL A 381 -28.63 1.70 -19.32
C VAL A 381 -28.09 0.30 -19.59
N ALA A 382 -28.98 -0.68 -19.80
CA ALA A 382 -28.59 -2.04 -20.18
C ALA A 382 -27.85 -2.06 -21.52
N VAL A 383 -28.37 -1.35 -22.54
CA VAL A 383 -27.70 -1.25 -23.85
C VAL A 383 -26.31 -0.63 -23.74
N ALA A 384 -26.15 0.44 -22.94
CA ALA A 384 -24.85 1.05 -22.72
C ALA A 384 -23.88 0.10 -21.99
N ALA A 385 -24.35 -0.67 -21.02
CA ALA A 385 -23.57 -1.68 -20.31
C ALA A 385 -23.10 -2.81 -21.26
N ASP A 386 -23.97 -3.30 -22.13
CA ASP A 386 -23.63 -4.32 -23.13
C ASP A 386 -22.51 -3.86 -24.07
N HIS A 387 -22.54 -2.60 -24.50
CA HIS A 387 -21.46 -2.03 -25.31
C HIS A 387 -20.11 -1.99 -24.57
N VAL A 388 -20.12 -1.68 -23.27
CA VAL A 388 -18.90 -1.72 -22.44
C VAL A 388 -18.36 -3.14 -22.36
N LEU A 389 -19.24 -4.13 -22.17
CA LEU A 389 -18.85 -5.53 -22.13
C LEU A 389 -18.26 -6.01 -23.46
N GLU A 390 -18.89 -5.65 -24.57
CA GLU A 390 -18.41 -6.01 -25.90
C GLU A 390 -17.05 -5.38 -26.23
N TRP A 391 -16.85 -4.12 -25.83
CA TRP A 391 -15.55 -3.47 -25.95
C TRP A 391 -14.45 -4.22 -25.17
N HIS A 392 -14.75 -4.69 -23.95
CA HIS A 392 -13.82 -5.49 -23.17
C HIS A 392 -13.53 -6.85 -23.83
N ARG A 393 -14.53 -7.51 -24.42
CA ARG A 393 -14.36 -8.76 -25.16
C ARG A 393 -13.47 -8.58 -26.39
N ALA A 394 -13.75 -7.57 -27.21
CA ALA A 394 -12.93 -7.24 -28.38
C ALA A 394 -11.47 -6.94 -27.98
N ARG A 395 -11.27 -6.15 -26.91
CA ARG A 395 -9.93 -5.84 -26.37
C ARG A 395 -9.21 -7.09 -25.87
N ALA A 396 -9.91 -8.02 -25.21
CA ALA A 396 -9.33 -9.27 -24.73
C ALA A 396 -8.82 -10.16 -25.88
N VAL A 397 -9.56 -10.23 -27.00
CA VAL A 397 -9.13 -10.94 -28.22
C VAL A 397 -7.85 -10.33 -28.78
N ALA A 398 -7.80 -9.01 -28.93
CA ALA A 398 -6.62 -8.30 -29.44
C ALA A 398 -5.37 -8.51 -28.56
N GLU A 399 -5.53 -8.49 -27.23
CA GLU A 399 -4.42 -8.71 -26.28
C GLU A 399 -3.94 -10.17 -26.28
N ARG A 400 -4.83 -11.14 -26.55
CA ARG A 400 -4.45 -12.55 -26.71
C ARG A 400 -3.48 -12.74 -27.88
N GLY A 401 -3.64 -11.99 -28.96
CA GLY A 401 -2.68 -11.96 -30.08
C GLY A 401 -1.27 -11.51 -29.68
N LYS A 402 -1.17 -10.57 -28.73
CA LYS A 402 0.12 -10.04 -28.23
C LYS A 402 0.81 -10.97 -27.22
N LEU A 403 0.05 -11.87 -26.60
CA LEU A 403 0.51 -12.70 -25.48
C LEU A 403 1.67 -13.63 -25.88
N GLN A 404 1.63 -14.23 -27.07
CA GLN A 404 2.68 -15.16 -27.53
C GLN A 404 4.04 -14.46 -27.69
N LEU A 405 4.05 -13.25 -28.27
CA LEU A 405 5.27 -12.47 -28.44
C LEU A 405 5.84 -12.04 -27.08
N ALA A 406 5.00 -11.51 -26.19
CA ALA A 406 5.44 -11.14 -24.84
C ALA A 406 6.00 -12.33 -24.06
N TRP A 407 5.39 -13.51 -24.22
CA TRP A 407 5.87 -14.76 -23.63
C TRP A 407 7.25 -15.19 -24.16
N ARG A 408 7.48 -15.09 -25.48
CA ARG A 408 8.78 -15.36 -26.09
C ARG A 408 9.86 -14.46 -25.50
N HIS A 409 9.62 -13.15 -25.44
CA HIS A 409 10.57 -12.20 -24.85
C HIS A 409 10.85 -12.46 -23.36
N TYR A 410 9.84 -12.83 -22.58
CA TYR A 410 10.03 -13.21 -21.18
C TYR A 410 10.90 -14.46 -21.05
N ARG A 411 10.66 -15.50 -21.87
CA ARG A 411 11.45 -16.74 -21.84
C ARG A 411 12.92 -16.55 -22.20
N ALA A 412 13.19 -15.62 -23.12
CA ALA A 412 14.53 -15.30 -23.61
C ALA A 412 15.34 -14.44 -22.62
N ALA A 413 14.69 -13.76 -21.67
CA ALA A 413 15.39 -12.91 -20.72
C ALA A 413 16.32 -13.71 -19.78
N ARG A 414 17.53 -13.17 -19.53
CA ARG A 414 18.51 -13.74 -18.60
C ARG A 414 17.93 -13.86 -17.19
N ARG A 415 18.37 -14.87 -16.44
CA ARG A 415 17.85 -15.19 -15.10
C ARG A 415 18.97 -14.96 -14.09
N PRO A 416 19.11 -13.74 -13.55
CA PRO A 416 20.27 -13.37 -12.73
C PRO A 416 20.31 -14.06 -11.35
N TRP A 417 19.25 -14.78 -10.98
CA TRP A 417 19.13 -15.58 -9.77
C TRP A 417 19.42 -17.08 -9.99
N ARG A 418 19.96 -17.44 -11.15
CA ARG A 418 20.63 -18.72 -11.38
C ARG A 418 22.12 -18.42 -11.52
N GLU A 419 22.94 -19.22 -10.85
CA GLU A 419 24.38 -19.26 -11.08
C GLU A 419 24.69 -19.45 -12.58
#